data_AF-A0A8T3MMT8-F1
#
_entry.id   AF-A0A8T3MMT8-F1
#
_cell.length_a   1.000
_cell.length_b   1.000
_cell.length_c   1.000
_cell.angle_alpha   90.00
_cell.angle_beta   90.00
_cell.angle_gamma   90.00
#
_symmetry.space_group_name_H-M   'P 1'
#
loop_
_entity.id
_entity.type
_entity.pdbx_description
1 polymer ?
#
loop_
_entity_poly.entity_id
_entity_poly.type
_entity_poly.pdbx_seq_one_letter_code
_entity_poly.pdbx_strand_id
1 'polypeptide(L)'
;MEIMGIELRTIISDNTARRCDGCLQVVDGTPWRVNLLDIVATETPVSWTDQAAINPGPFQFHGDPVCVRAWMAARDFLFCRRGQIREIMRPVPLTVDRSRWGLCDGIHRDDHEFVPA
;
A
#
# COMPACT_ATOMS: atom_id res chain seq x y z
N MET A 1 -31.85 -14.93 10.88
CA MET A 1 -31.59 -16.19 10.13
C MET A 1 -31.98 -17.34 11.02
N GLU A 2 -32.67 -18.36 10.51
CA GLU A 2 -33.02 -19.54 11.32
C GLU A 2 -32.19 -20.74 10.86
N ILE A 3 -31.47 -21.36 11.80
CA ILE A 3 -30.81 -22.66 11.59
C ILE A 3 -31.44 -23.62 12.60
N MET A 4 -32.01 -24.72 12.12
CA MET A 4 -32.50 -25.83 12.95
C MET A 4 -33.50 -25.40 14.04
N GLY A 5 -34.40 -24.44 13.77
CA GLY A 5 -35.41 -24.01 14.74
C GLY A 5 -34.92 -23.00 15.79
N ILE A 6 -33.69 -22.49 15.66
CA ILE A 6 -33.13 -21.47 16.56
C ILE A 6 -33.05 -20.14 15.82
N GLU A 7 -33.76 -19.14 16.35
CA GLU A 7 -33.71 -17.76 15.85
C GLU A 7 -32.38 -17.10 16.24
N LEU A 8 -31.44 -17.01 15.30
CA LEU A 8 -30.20 -16.27 15.47
C LEU A 8 -30.49 -14.77 15.29
N ARG A 9 -30.59 -14.05 16.43
CA ARG A 9 -30.79 -12.58 16.49
C ARG A 9 -29.48 -11.77 16.43
N THR A 10 -28.35 -12.45 16.40
CA THR A 10 -27.04 -11.80 16.31
C THR A 10 -26.81 -11.24 14.91
N ILE A 11 -26.19 -10.07 14.82
CA ILE A 11 -25.73 -9.49 13.55
C ILE A 11 -24.69 -10.46 12.95
N ILE A 12 -25.11 -11.25 11.97
CA ILE A 12 -24.21 -12.01 11.10
C ILE A 12 -23.79 -11.07 9.98
N SER A 13 -22.92 -10.11 10.29
CA SER A 13 -22.07 -9.51 9.27
C SER A 13 -20.79 -10.33 9.26
N ASP A 14 -20.46 -10.94 8.12
CA ASP A 14 -19.14 -11.55 7.95
C ASP A 14 -18.08 -10.51 8.33
N ASN A 15 -17.23 -10.84 9.31
CA ASN A 15 -16.24 -9.94 9.89
C ASN A 15 -15.03 -9.74 8.95
N THR A 16 -15.28 -9.72 7.64
CA THR A 16 -14.27 -9.72 6.59
C THR A 16 -14.45 -8.50 5.70
N ALA A 17 -14.73 -7.36 6.32
CA ALA A 17 -14.66 -6.09 5.65
C ALA A 17 -13.18 -5.78 5.35
N ARG A 18 -12.69 -6.20 4.17
CA ARG A 18 -11.39 -5.77 3.63
C ARG A 18 -11.33 -4.24 3.77
N ARG A 19 -10.35 -3.73 4.52
CA ARG A 19 -10.21 -2.28 4.74
C ARG A 19 -9.15 -1.71 3.82
N CYS A 20 -9.39 -0.48 3.39
CA CYS A 20 -8.44 0.28 2.62
C CYS A 20 -7.27 0.71 3.51
N ASP A 21 -6.04 0.41 3.11
CA ASP A 21 -4.81 0.79 3.83
C ASP A 21 -4.60 2.31 3.86
N GLY A 22 -5.30 3.07 3.02
CA GLY A 22 -5.26 4.54 2.97
C GLY A 22 -6.22 5.22 3.92
N CYS A 23 -7.53 4.91 3.83
CA CYS A 23 -8.58 5.62 4.57
C CYS A 23 -9.23 4.78 5.68
N LEU A 24 -8.84 3.51 5.83
CA LEU A 24 -9.35 2.55 6.82
C LEU A 24 -10.86 2.22 6.73
N GLN A 25 -11.55 2.74 5.70
CA GLN A 25 -12.93 2.38 5.39
C GLN A 25 -13.01 1.02 4.71
N VAL A 26 -14.20 0.43 4.77
CA VAL A 26 -14.50 -0.85 4.11
C VAL A 26 -14.40 -0.68 2.59
N VAL A 27 -13.71 -1.60 1.95
CA VAL A 27 -13.68 -1.74 0.49
C VAL A 27 -14.86 -2.60 0.07
N ASP A 28 -15.77 -2.02 -0.70
CA ASP A 28 -16.82 -2.77 -1.38
C ASP A 28 -16.25 -3.43 -2.65
N GLY A 29 -16.60 -4.70 -2.89
CA GLY A 29 -16.13 -5.46 -4.05
C GLY A 29 -14.65 -5.90 -4.01
N THR A 30 -13.92 -5.72 -5.11
CA THR A 30 -12.52 -6.17 -5.27
C THR A 30 -11.55 -5.03 -4.98
N PRO A 31 -10.64 -5.15 -3.99
CA PRO A 31 -9.67 -4.10 -3.70
C PRO A 31 -8.67 -3.96 -4.83
N TRP A 32 -8.27 -2.71 -5.08
CA TRP A 32 -7.11 -2.43 -5.89
C TRP A 32 -5.86 -2.78 -5.09
N ARG A 33 -4.99 -3.63 -5.67
CA ARG A 33 -3.77 -4.10 -5.00
C ARG A 33 -2.57 -3.37 -5.57
N VAL A 34 -1.82 -2.72 -4.68
CA VAL A 34 -0.56 -2.07 -5.03
C VAL A 34 0.57 -2.80 -4.30
N ASN A 35 1.61 -3.13 -5.06
CA ASN A 35 2.82 -3.76 -4.57
C ASN A 35 3.99 -2.82 -4.83
N LEU A 36 4.96 -2.81 -3.92
CA LEU A 36 6.23 -2.13 -4.15
C LEU A 36 7.22 -3.14 -4.73
N LEU A 37 7.75 -2.83 -5.91
CA LEU A 37 8.77 -3.62 -6.56
C LEU A 37 10.10 -3.43 -5.82
N ASP A 38 10.35 -4.27 -4.84
CA ASP A 38 11.60 -4.24 -4.09
C ASP A 38 12.75 -4.80 -4.95
N ILE A 39 13.37 -3.93 -5.75
CA ILE A 39 14.56 -4.26 -6.55
C ILE A 39 15.84 -4.32 -5.72
N VAL A 40 15.78 -3.96 -4.43
CA VAL A 40 16.92 -3.93 -3.50
C VAL A 40 16.78 -4.98 -2.40
N ALA A 41 15.78 -5.87 -2.49
CA ALA A 41 15.63 -7.01 -1.61
C ALA A 41 16.92 -7.83 -1.60
N THR A 42 17.62 -7.80 -0.48
CA THR A 42 18.81 -8.63 -0.28
C THR A 42 18.36 -10.09 -0.25
N GLU A 43 19.11 -10.99 -0.92
CA GLU A 43 18.82 -12.44 -0.87
C GLU A 43 18.83 -12.98 0.57
N THR A 44 19.57 -12.32 1.45
CA THR A 44 19.56 -12.62 2.88
C THR A 44 18.41 -11.87 3.56
N PRO A 45 17.53 -12.57 4.31
CA PRO A 45 16.48 -11.91 5.07
C PRO A 45 17.07 -11.01 6.15
N VAL A 46 16.38 -9.92 6.47
CA VAL A 46 16.75 -9.05 7.60
C VAL A 46 16.73 -9.84 8.91
N SER A 47 17.53 -9.41 9.89
CA SER A 47 17.47 -9.97 11.23
C SER A 47 16.04 -9.92 11.77
N TRP A 48 15.64 -10.91 12.55
CA TRP A 48 14.31 -10.95 13.18
C TRP A 48 14.04 -9.75 14.12
N THR A 49 15.10 -9.08 14.57
CA THR A 49 15.04 -7.86 15.39
C THR A 49 14.84 -6.58 14.58
N ASP A 50 15.04 -6.64 13.27
CA ASP A 50 15.10 -5.47 12.40
C ASP A 50 13.86 -5.39 11.51
N GLN A 51 13.51 -4.18 11.07
CA GLN A 51 12.45 -3.96 10.10
C GLN A 51 13.04 -3.91 8.69
N ALA A 52 12.34 -4.53 7.74
CA ALA A 52 12.66 -4.38 6.32
C ALA A 52 12.61 -2.90 5.92
N ALA A 53 13.58 -2.47 5.12
CA ALA A 53 13.69 -1.07 4.69
C ALA A 53 12.45 -0.62 3.89
N ILE A 54 11.87 -1.53 3.11
CA ILE A 54 10.59 -1.38 2.41
C ILE A 54 9.79 -2.68 2.58
N ASN A 55 8.49 -2.55 2.87
CA ASN A 55 7.56 -3.67 2.78
C ASN A 55 6.97 -3.74 1.36
N PRO A 56 7.14 -4.86 0.62
CA PRO A 56 6.66 -4.99 -0.76
C PRO A 56 5.13 -5.08 -0.91
N GLY A 57 4.37 -5.31 0.16
CA GLY A 57 2.91 -5.49 0.10
C GLY A 57 2.48 -6.96 0.05
N PRO A 58 1.26 -7.28 -0.43
CA PRO A 58 0.31 -6.41 -1.14
C PRO A 58 -0.48 -5.48 -0.22
N PHE A 59 -0.56 -4.20 -0.60
CA PHE A 59 -1.44 -3.21 0.03
C PHE A 59 -2.77 -3.14 -0.73
N GLN A 60 -3.87 -2.98 -0.01
CA GLN A 60 -5.24 -3.01 -0.53
C GLN A 60 -5.90 -1.65 -0.38
N PHE A 61 -6.47 -1.14 -1.48
CA PHE A 61 -7.09 0.18 -1.52
C PHE A 61 -8.46 0.13 -2.17
N HIS A 62 -9.24 1.19 -1.95
CA HIS A 62 -10.27 1.58 -2.91
C HIS A 62 -9.61 1.88 -4.27
N GLY A 63 -10.38 1.82 -5.34
CA GLY A 63 -9.90 2.16 -6.69
C GLY A 63 -9.52 3.64 -6.90
N ASP A 64 -9.48 4.45 -5.84
CA ASP A 64 -9.09 5.85 -5.88
C ASP A 64 -7.59 6.02 -5.51
N PRO A 65 -6.75 6.55 -6.41
CA PRO A 65 -5.35 6.90 -6.14
C PRO A 65 -5.13 7.79 -4.90
N VAL A 66 -6.12 8.58 -4.49
CA VAL A 66 -6.03 9.39 -3.26
C VAL A 66 -5.81 8.53 -2.03
N CYS A 67 -6.41 7.33 -1.96
CA CYS A 67 -6.18 6.40 -0.85
C CYS A 67 -4.72 5.93 -0.80
N VAL A 68 -4.12 5.66 -1.94
CA VAL A 68 -2.71 5.26 -2.01
C VAL A 68 -1.81 6.43 -1.62
N ARG A 69 -2.10 7.64 -2.09
CA ARG A 69 -1.36 8.86 -1.70
C ARG A 69 -1.39 9.13 -0.19
N ALA A 70 -2.57 9.03 0.43
CA ALA A 70 -2.70 9.16 1.87
C ALA A 70 -1.87 8.11 2.62
N TRP A 71 -1.86 6.86 2.14
CA TRP A 71 -1.04 5.79 2.69
C TRP A 71 0.47 6.03 2.54
N MET A 72 0.90 6.59 1.40
CA MET A 72 2.28 6.98 1.14
C MET A 72 2.72 8.07 2.13
N ALA A 73 1.90 9.11 2.28
CA ALA A 73 2.18 10.24 3.18
C ALA A 73 2.29 9.78 4.64
N ALA A 74 1.42 8.87 5.09
CA ALA A 74 1.47 8.31 6.44
C ALA A 74 2.73 7.46 6.73
N ARG A 75 3.47 7.07 5.69
CA ARG A 75 4.71 6.27 5.76
C ARG A 75 5.95 7.07 5.33
N ASP A 76 5.82 8.39 5.23
CA ASP A 76 6.87 9.32 4.81
C ASP A 76 7.44 9.09 3.40
N PHE A 77 6.73 8.32 2.56
CA PHE A 77 7.07 8.14 1.16
C PHE A 77 6.73 9.40 0.34
N LEU A 78 7.58 9.70 -0.65
CA LEU A 78 7.30 10.75 -1.63
C LEU A 78 6.65 10.15 -2.88
N PHE A 79 5.79 10.92 -3.53
CA PHE A 79 5.18 10.54 -4.80
C PHE A 79 5.90 11.21 -5.97
N CYS A 80 6.20 10.46 -7.03
CA CYS A 80 6.70 11.05 -8.26
C CYS A 80 5.56 11.67 -9.07
N ARG A 81 5.48 13.00 -9.13
CA ARG A 81 4.38 13.69 -9.84
C ARG A 81 4.38 13.49 -11.36
N ARG A 82 5.48 12.95 -11.91
CA ARG A 82 5.61 12.61 -13.34
C ARG A 82 5.10 11.22 -13.68
N GLY A 83 4.85 10.38 -12.68
CA GLY A 83 4.26 9.06 -12.84
C GLY A 83 2.79 9.01 -12.44
N GLN A 84 2.21 7.82 -12.51
CA GLN A 84 0.88 7.50 -12.00
C GLN A 84 0.95 6.40 -10.95
N ILE A 85 -0.07 6.29 -10.11
CA ILE A 85 -0.17 5.15 -9.18
C ILE A 85 -0.65 3.93 -9.98
N ARG A 86 0.09 2.83 -9.85
CA ARG A 86 -0.15 1.56 -10.54
C ARG A 86 -0.11 0.40 -9.55
N GLU A 87 -0.54 -0.78 -10.00
CA GLU A 87 -0.49 -2.02 -9.21
C GLU A 87 0.93 -2.42 -8.78
N ILE A 88 1.95 -1.96 -9.53
CA ILE A 88 3.35 -2.11 -9.19
C ILE A 88 3.97 -0.71 -9.18
N MET A 89 4.49 -0.31 -8.03
CA MET A 89 5.23 0.93 -7.84
C MET A 89 6.70 0.61 -7.57
N ARG A 90 7.61 1.34 -8.20
CA ARG A 90 9.05 1.24 -7.99
C ARG A 90 9.49 2.20 -6.88
N PRO A 91 10.16 1.71 -5.83
CA PRO A 91 10.85 2.55 -4.87
C PRO A 91 12.16 3.10 -5.45
N VAL A 92 12.44 4.36 -5.15
CA VAL A 92 13.63 5.09 -5.56
C VAL A 92 14.28 5.66 -4.30
N PRO A 93 15.52 5.27 -3.96
CA PRO A 93 16.19 5.77 -2.78
C PRO A 93 16.53 7.26 -2.95
N LEU A 94 16.23 8.06 -1.93
CA LEU A 94 16.58 9.48 -1.90
C LEU A 94 17.76 9.68 -0.96
N THR A 95 18.81 10.34 -1.45
CA THR A 95 20.06 10.56 -0.70
C THR A 95 20.01 11.77 0.24
N VAL A 96 18.89 12.52 0.23
CA VAL A 96 18.70 13.76 0.97
C VAL A 96 17.92 13.49 2.25
N ASP A 97 18.69 13.33 3.33
CA ASP A 97 18.27 13.43 4.74
C ASP A 97 17.26 12.37 5.23
N ARG A 98 17.79 11.35 5.91
CA ARG A 98 17.14 10.08 6.30
C ARG A 98 16.82 9.21 5.08
N SER A 99 16.91 7.89 5.21
CA SER A 99 16.66 6.91 4.14
C SER A 99 15.21 6.92 3.65
N ARG A 100 14.79 8.02 3.02
CA ARG A 100 13.45 8.24 2.48
C ARG A 100 13.38 7.65 1.08
N TRP A 101 12.19 7.17 0.73
CA TRP A 101 11.93 6.56 -0.56
C TRP A 101 10.91 7.39 -1.33
N GLY A 102 11.19 7.61 -2.61
CA GLY A 102 10.21 8.05 -3.57
C GLY A 102 9.56 6.86 -4.27
N LEU A 103 8.25 6.91 -4.51
CA LEU A 103 7.51 5.88 -5.22
C LEU A 103 7.10 6.38 -6.61
N CYS A 104 7.39 5.59 -7.64
CA CYS A 104 7.21 5.94 -9.05
C CYS A 104 6.66 4.74 -9.85
N ASP A 105 5.98 4.96 -10.98
CA ASP A 105 5.60 3.86 -11.89
C ASP A 105 6.75 3.35 -12.78
N GLY A 106 7.88 4.07 -12.80
CA GLY A 106 9.07 3.72 -13.58
C GLY A 106 8.97 3.98 -15.09
N ILE A 107 7.87 4.55 -15.59
CA ILE A 107 7.67 4.74 -17.04
C ILE A 107 8.60 5.81 -17.60
N HIS A 108 8.80 6.89 -16.84
CA HIS A 108 9.63 8.01 -17.22
C HIS A 108 11.12 7.85 -16.80
N ARG A 109 11.53 6.59 -16.55
CA ARG A 109 12.91 6.22 -16.19
C ARG A 109 13.41 7.00 -14.97
N ASP A 110 14.52 7.72 -15.10
CA ASP A 110 15.20 8.40 -13.99
C ASP A 110 14.81 9.89 -13.86
N ASP A 111 13.93 10.37 -14.74
CA ASP A 111 13.51 11.78 -14.77
C ASP A 111 12.42 12.02 -13.71
N HIS A 112 12.81 11.92 -12.44
CA HIS A 112 11.91 11.96 -11.29
C HIS A 112 11.69 13.38 -10.77
N GLU A 113 10.46 13.62 -10.33
CA GLU A 113 10.14 14.79 -9.54
C GLU A 113 9.28 14.40 -8.34
N PHE A 114 9.95 14.25 -7.21
CA PHE A 114 9.34 13.79 -5.97
C PHE A 114 8.73 14.96 -5.20
N VAL A 115 7.45 14.78 -4.85
CA VAL A 115 6.68 15.71 -4.03
C VAL A 115 6.10 14.96 -2.83
N PRO A 116 5.71 15.66 -1.74
CA PRO A 116 4.88 15.06 -0.70
C PRO A 116 3.66 14.38 -1.34
N ALA A 117 3.38 13.15 -0.90
CA ALA A 117 2.29 12.34 -1.44
C ALA A 117 0.91 12.90 -1.05
#